data_AF-A0A5B8TRD9-F1
#
_entry.id   AF-A0A5B8TRD9-F1
#
_cell.length_a   1.000
_cell.length_b   1.000
_cell.length_c   1.000
_cell.angle_alpha   90.00
_cell.angle_beta   90.00
_cell.angle_gamma   90.00
#
_symmetry.space_group_name_H-M   'P 1'
#
loop_
_entity.id
_entity.type
_entity.pdbx_description
1 polymer ?
#
loop_
_entity_poly.entity_id
_entity_poly.type
_entity_poly.pdbx_seq_one_letter_code
_entity_poly.pdbx_strand_id
1 'polypeptide(L)'
;MIKQLRVFILLSAVGLLTGCSQPDSDQESSSSKASSVTSSTSSQALTSHSGTNTLTLNRQADEQKVLLNQTWQFEQLAITSVKGELDDDQQMELEIGWRNLATSNQHFADLATVTVHQGDAELAMVERDDDFTDSVAPQADEDFEITYQLDNQTQPLKISIVPKKGTAKTLTVNLE
;
A
#
# COMPACT_ATOMS: atom_id res chain seq x y z
N MET A 1 -31.22 30.48 -24.20
CA MET A 1 -31.84 31.63 -23.49
C MET A 1 -32.87 31.08 -22.51
N ILE A 2 -33.04 31.74 -21.35
CA ILE A 2 -33.86 31.38 -20.17
C ILE A 2 -33.13 30.40 -19.23
N LYS A 3 -32.94 30.65 -17.93
CA LYS A 3 -32.98 31.87 -17.08
C LYS A 3 -32.30 31.44 -15.78
N GLN A 4 -31.22 32.08 -15.37
CA GLN A 4 -30.60 31.81 -14.07
C GLN A 4 -31.53 32.30 -12.97
N LEU A 5 -31.84 31.43 -12.01
CA LEU A 5 -32.48 31.81 -10.77
C LEU A 5 -31.50 31.51 -9.63
N ARG A 6 -30.84 32.56 -9.15
CA ARG A 6 -30.05 32.54 -7.92
C ARG A 6 -31.01 32.66 -6.75
N VAL A 7 -30.89 31.77 -5.77
CA VAL A 7 -31.37 32.02 -4.41
C VAL A 7 -30.22 31.71 -3.47
N PHE A 8 -29.59 32.77 -2.98
CA PHE A 8 -28.69 32.77 -1.83
C PHE A 8 -29.56 32.90 -0.58
N ILE A 9 -29.48 31.96 0.37
CA ILE A 9 -29.84 32.21 1.76
C ILE A 9 -28.70 31.69 2.64
N LEU A 10 -27.94 32.66 3.16
CA LEU A 10 -27.07 32.52 4.32
C LEU A 10 -27.92 32.14 5.54
N LEU A 11 -27.50 31.13 6.30
CA LEU A 11 -27.81 31.08 7.73
C LEU A 11 -26.52 30.81 8.51
N SER A 12 -26.01 31.88 9.09
CA SER A 12 -24.90 31.89 10.04
C SER A 12 -25.37 31.32 11.38
N ALA A 13 -24.73 30.26 11.85
CA ALA A 13 -24.79 29.86 13.25
C ALA A 13 -23.39 30.01 13.86
N VAL A 14 -23.20 31.10 14.59
CA VAL A 14 -22.03 31.37 15.43
C VAL A 14 -22.22 30.58 16.73
N GLY A 15 -21.44 29.52 16.92
CA GLY A 15 -21.31 28.82 18.19
C GLY A 15 -20.00 29.21 18.87
N LEU A 16 -20.01 30.28 19.65
CA LEU A 16 -18.97 30.58 20.63
C LEU A 16 -19.34 29.85 21.93
N LEU A 17 -18.53 28.87 22.34
CA LEU A 17 -18.46 28.48 23.75
C LEU A 17 -17.00 28.60 24.22
N THR A 18 -16.87 29.51 25.15
CA THR A 18 -15.73 29.89 25.97
C THR A 18 -15.34 28.80 26.96
N GLY A 19 -14.03 28.66 27.21
CA GLY A 19 -13.49 27.97 28.38
C GLY A 19 -11.96 28.11 28.47
N CYS A 20 -11.48 29.17 29.12
CA CYS A 20 -10.07 29.39 29.42
C CYS A 20 -9.78 29.16 30.92
N SER A 21 -8.84 28.22 31.17
CA SER A 21 -7.63 28.32 32.00
C SER A 21 -7.63 28.20 33.56
N GLN A 22 -6.92 27.13 34.00
CA GLN A 22 -5.81 27.04 35.01
C GLN A 22 -6.07 27.20 36.53
N PRO A 23 -5.12 26.82 37.42
CA PRO A 23 -3.87 26.04 37.26
C PRO A 23 -3.71 24.89 38.29
N ASP A 24 -2.66 24.06 38.15
CA ASP A 24 -1.84 23.69 39.31
C ASP A 24 -0.42 23.34 38.86
N SER A 25 0.52 24.10 39.42
CA SER A 25 1.95 23.86 39.35
C SER A 25 2.36 23.24 40.68
N ASP A 26 2.91 22.04 40.66
CA ASP A 26 3.87 21.63 41.67
C ASP A 26 5.16 21.22 41.00
N GLN A 27 6.20 21.97 41.36
CA GLN A 27 7.59 21.87 40.96
C GLN A 27 8.34 21.40 42.21
N GLU A 28 9.08 20.30 42.11
CA GLU A 28 10.43 20.10 42.71
C GLU A 28 10.99 18.76 42.16
N SER A 29 11.95 18.81 41.22
CA SER A 29 13.40 18.88 41.45
C SER A 29 13.99 17.61 42.06
N SER A 30 14.65 16.78 41.25
CA SER A 30 16.13 16.73 41.24
C SER A 30 16.71 15.54 40.44
N SER A 31 17.59 15.93 39.51
CA SER A 31 18.78 15.26 38.98
C SER A 31 19.08 13.80 39.34
N SER A 32 19.41 12.99 38.32
CA SER A 32 20.74 12.37 38.18
C SER A 32 20.97 11.69 36.80
N LYS A 33 21.98 12.20 36.10
CA LYS A 33 22.98 11.57 35.22
C LYS A 33 22.62 10.29 34.43
N ALA A 34 22.65 10.48 33.11
CA ALA A 34 23.44 9.76 32.10
C ALA A 34 23.46 8.21 32.13
N SER A 35 22.91 7.62 31.06
CA SER A 35 23.67 6.68 30.23
C SER A 35 23.06 6.66 28.82
N SER A 36 23.83 7.18 27.87
CA SER A 36 23.63 7.00 26.44
C SER A 36 23.82 5.51 26.12
N VAL A 37 22.74 4.78 25.90
CA VAL A 37 22.82 3.49 25.22
C VAL A 37 22.47 3.77 23.77
N THR A 38 23.50 4.01 22.98
CA THR A 38 23.42 3.96 21.52
C THR A 38 23.10 2.52 21.15
N SER A 39 21.82 2.18 21.03
CA SER A 39 21.41 0.97 20.34
C SER A 39 21.65 1.22 18.86
N SER A 40 22.87 0.95 18.40
CA SER A 40 23.15 0.72 17.00
C SER A 40 22.45 -0.57 16.61
N THR A 41 21.15 -0.48 16.36
CA THR A 41 20.42 -1.48 15.61
C THR A 41 20.94 -1.36 14.20
N SER A 42 21.96 -2.14 13.88
CA SER A 42 22.29 -2.44 12.50
C SER A 42 21.04 -3.05 11.89
N SER A 43 20.28 -2.25 11.15
CA SER A 43 19.30 -2.75 10.21
C SER A 43 20.08 -3.61 9.21
N GLN A 44 20.23 -4.89 9.52
CA GLN A 44 20.51 -5.88 8.52
C GLN A 44 19.37 -5.75 7.51
N ALA A 45 19.67 -5.15 6.36
CA ALA A 45 18.86 -5.34 5.19
C ALA A 45 18.73 -6.85 5.04
N LEU A 46 17.53 -7.36 5.33
CA LEU A 46 17.15 -8.73 5.04
C LEU A 46 17.26 -8.85 3.53
N THR A 47 18.38 -9.39 3.06
CA THR A 47 18.55 -9.83 1.69
C THR A 47 17.68 -11.07 1.52
N SER A 48 16.38 -10.83 1.35
CA SER A 48 15.44 -11.83 0.88
C SER A 48 15.97 -12.36 -0.44
N HIS A 49 16.24 -13.65 -0.48
CA HIS A 49 16.64 -14.35 -1.68
C HIS A 49 15.46 -14.31 -2.67
N SER A 50 15.46 -13.33 -3.56
CA SER A 50 14.55 -13.26 -4.71
C SER A 50 15.14 -14.12 -5.82
N GLY A 51 14.46 -15.19 -6.23
CA GLY A 51 14.69 -15.76 -7.55
C GLY A 51 14.44 -14.68 -8.59
N THR A 52 15.49 -14.24 -9.28
CA THR A 52 15.43 -13.20 -10.31
C THR A 52 14.75 -13.76 -11.56
N ASN A 53 13.42 -13.84 -11.54
CA ASN A 53 12.65 -13.89 -12.76
C ASN A 53 12.46 -12.45 -13.21
N THR A 54 13.34 -12.00 -14.09
CA THR A 54 13.21 -10.67 -14.69
C THR A 54 12.12 -10.76 -15.75
N LEU A 55 10.96 -10.16 -15.47
CA LEU A 55 9.85 -10.06 -16.41
C LEU A 55 9.81 -8.66 -17.00
N THR A 56 9.45 -8.55 -18.28
CA THR A 56 9.27 -7.27 -18.96
C THR A 56 7.78 -7.01 -19.19
N LEU A 57 7.31 -5.82 -18.83
CA LEU A 57 6.03 -5.26 -19.27
C LEU A 57 6.25 -4.33 -20.45
N ASN A 58 5.44 -4.49 -21.50
CA ASN A 58 5.51 -3.69 -22.70
C ASN A 58 4.28 -2.80 -22.78
N ARG A 59 4.47 -1.53 -23.14
CA ARG A 59 3.39 -0.52 -23.25
C ARG A 59 2.32 -0.80 -24.29
N GLN A 60 2.57 -1.69 -25.25
CA GLN A 60 1.62 -2.00 -26.33
C GLN A 60 0.85 -3.30 -26.09
N ALA A 61 0.86 -3.81 -24.86
CA ALA A 61 0.06 -4.97 -24.51
C ALA A 61 -1.35 -4.50 -24.14
N ASP A 62 -2.34 -4.82 -24.97
CA ASP A 62 -3.76 -4.53 -24.71
C ASP A 62 -4.36 -5.40 -23.57
N GLU A 63 -3.54 -6.16 -22.86
CA GLU A 63 -3.96 -7.10 -21.81
C GLU A 63 -2.92 -7.16 -20.67
N GLN A 64 -3.42 -7.25 -19.44
CA GLN A 64 -2.61 -7.53 -18.26
C GLN A 64 -1.77 -8.80 -18.40
N LYS A 65 -0.47 -8.67 -18.10
CA LYS A 65 0.49 -9.78 -18.18
C LYS A 65 0.71 -10.42 -16.82
N VAL A 66 0.71 -11.75 -16.77
CA VAL A 66 1.08 -12.50 -15.56
C VAL A 66 2.54 -12.24 -15.18
N LEU A 67 2.75 -11.69 -13.99
CA LEU A 67 4.05 -11.37 -13.39
C LEU A 67 4.49 -12.43 -12.37
N LEU A 68 3.53 -13.13 -11.76
CA LEU A 68 3.82 -14.16 -10.77
C LEU A 68 3.92 -15.54 -11.42
N ASN A 69 5.09 -16.19 -11.31
CA ASN A 69 5.31 -17.52 -11.90
C ASN A 69 4.95 -18.69 -10.96
N GLN A 70 4.76 -18.42 -9.67
CA GLN A 70 4.38 -19.41 -8.65
C GLN A 70 3.67 -18.72 -7.49
N THR A 71 2.69 -19.41 -6.89
CA THR A 71 1.98 -18.92 -5.71
C THR A 71 2.96 -18.58 -4.58
N TRP A 72 2.79 -17.40 -4.00
CA TRP A 72 3.53 -17.01 -2.80
C TRP A 72 2.73 -17.37 -1.56
N GLN A 73 3.19 -18.41 -0.88
CA GLN A 73 2.60 -18.87 0.36
C GLN A 73 3.11 -18.03 1.55
N PHE A 74 2.18 -17.55 2.37
CA PHE A 74 2.40 -17.01 3.72
C PHE A 74 1.56 -17.79 4.73
N GLU A 75 1.60 -17.39 6.01
CA GLU A 75 0.89 -18.10 7.08
C GLU A 75 -0.65 -18.00 6.95
N GLN A 76 -1.17 -16.80 6.72
CA GLN A 76 -2.61 -16.52 6.68
C GLN A 76 -3.11 -16.07 5.30
N LEU A 77 -2.23 -16.08 4.30
CA LEU A 77 -2.44 -15.51 2.98
C LEU A 77 -1.66 -16.34 1.96
N ALA A 78 -2.22 -16.58 0.78
CA ALA A 78 -1.42 -16.92 -0.39
C ALA A 78 -1.70 -15.89 -1.50
N ILE A 79 -0.66 -15.46 -2.19
CA ILE A 79 -0.81 -14.66 -3.42
C ILE A 79 -0.78 -15.63 -4.59
N THR A 80 -1.92 -15.75 -5.27
CA THR A 80 -2.17 -16.75 -6.31
C THR A 80 -1.85 -16.20 -7.70
N SER A 81 -2.04 -14.89 -7.92
CA SER A 81 -1.62 -14.18 -9.12
C SER A 81 -1.08 -12.78 -8.77
N VAL A 82 -0.19 -12.30 -9.62
CA VAL A 82 0.09 -10.87 -9.78
C VAL A 82 0.11 -10.65 -11.28
N LYS A 83 -0.73 -9.77 -11.78
CA LYS A 83 -0.70 -9.33 -13.18
C LYS A 83 -0.41 -7.83 -13.21
N GLY A 84 0.06 -7.34 -14.35
CA GLY A 84 0.23 -5.90 -14.51
C GLY A 84 0.11 -5.45 -15.96
N GLU A 85 -0.28 -4.20 -16.12
CA GLU A 85 -0.46 -3.51 -17.38
C GLU A 85 0.09 -2.09 -17.29
N LEU A 86 0.76 -1.65 -18.36
CA LEU A 86 1.22 -0.28 -18.49
C LEU A 86 0.18 0.50 -19.30
N ASP A 87 -0.35 1.56 -18.70
CA ASP A 87 -1.23 2.49 -19.39
C ASP A 87 -0.44 3.66 -20.02
N ASP A 88 -1.01 4.28 -21.03
CA ASP A 88 -0.46 5.43 -21.76
C ASP A 88 -0.27 6.66 -20.85
N ASP A 89 -1.04 6.76 -19.76
CA ASP A 89 -1.00 7.85 -18.79
C ASP A 89 0.16 7.75 -17.77
N GLN A 90 1.19 6.96 -18.06
CA GLN A 90 2.32 6.71 -17.15
C GLN A 90 1.87 6.07 -15.84
N GLN A 91 0.86 5.22 -15.92
CA GLN A 91 0.34 4.46 -14.80
C GLN A 91 0.65 2.98 -14.99
N MET A 92 0.69 2.28 -13.87
CA MET A 92 0.76 0.83 -13.80
C MET A 92 -0.47 0.34 -13.05
N GLU A 93 -1.28 -0.46 -13.71
CA GLU A 93 -2.32 -1.23 -13.04
C GLU A 93 -1.76 -2.58 -12.60
N LEU A 94 -2.08 -2.99 -11.38
CA LEU A 94 -1.74 -4.30 -10.83
C LEU A 94 -2.99 -5.00 -10.33
N GLU A 95 -3.28 -6.17 -10.89
CA GLU A 95 -4.28 -7.10 -10.36
C GLU A 95 -3.59 -8.12 -9.43
N ILE A 96 -4.07 -8.23 -8.19
CA ILE A 96 -3.53 -9.13 -7.17
C ILE A 96 -4.57 -10.17 -6.77
N GLY A 97 -4.41 -11.39 -7.27
CA GLY A 97 -5.18 -12.53 -6.78
C GLY A 97 -4.60 -13.09 -5.49
N TRP A 98 -5.47 -13.36 -4.53
CA TRP A 98 -5.11 -13.89 -3.23
C TRP A 98 -6.10 -14.91 -2.68
N ARG A 99 -5.63 -15.72 -1.73
CA ARG A 99 -6.44 -16.69 -0.99
C ARG A 99 -6.33 -16.43 0.50
N ASN A 100 -7.48 -16.39 1.17
CA ASN A 100 -7.53 -16.32 2.63
C ASN A 100 -7.19 -17.68 3.23
N LEU A 101 -6.08 -17.78 3.96
CA LEU A 101 -5.68 -19.01 4.65
C LEU A 101 -5.96 -18.97 6.15
N ALA A 102 -6.50 -17.86 6.66
CA ALA A 102 -6.94 -17.75 8.04
C ALA A 102 -8.18 -18.61 8.30
N THR A 103 -8.54 -18.74 9.58
CA THR A 103 -9.69 -19.52 10.04
C THR A 103 -10.99 -18.71 10.15
N SER A 104 -10.93 -17.42 9.81
CA SER A 104 -12.07 -16.49 9.80
C SER A 104 -12.07 -15.68 8.50
N ASN A 105 -13.16 -14.96 8.26
CA ASN A 105 -13.17 -13.94 7.20
C ASN A 105 -12.05 -12.93 7.44
N GLN A 106 -11.47 -12.44 6.33
CA GLN A 106 -10.38 -11.47 6.35
C GLN A 106 -10.56 -10.47 5.21
N HIS A 107 -10.08 -9.25 5.43
CA HIS A 107 -9.78 -8.31 4.37
C HIS A 107 -8.30 -8.41 4.01
N PHE A 108 -7.93 -8.14 2.76
CA PHE A 108 -6.52 -8.19 2.35
C PHE A 108 -5.64 -7.27 3.21
N ALA A 109 -6.12 -6.06 3.50
CA ALA A 109 -5.40 -5.04 4.27
C ALA A 109 -5.07 -5.46 5.73
N ASP A 110 -5.83 -6.39 6.29
CA ASP A 110 -5.59 -6.94 7.63
C ASP A 110 -4.44 -7.97 7.62
N LEU A 111 -4.13 -8.53 6.45
CA LEU A 111 -3.15 -9.60 6.28
C LEU A 111 -1.84 -9.12 5.67
N ALA A 112 -1.90 -8.15 4.76
CA ALA A 112 -0.73 -7.66 4.03
C ALA A 112 -0.89 -6.23 3.52
N THR A 113 0.20 -5.71 2.97
CA THR A 113 0.26 -4.47 2.20
C THR A 113 1.02 -4.73 0.90
N VAL A 114 0.56 -4.12 -0.19
CA VAL A 114 1.29 -4.06 -1.46
C VAL A 114 2.08 -2.75 -1.45
N THR A 115 3.38 -2.81 -1.75
CA THR A 115 4.21 -1.62 -1.94
C THR A 115 4.93 -1.73 -3.26
N VAL A 116 4.94 -0.66 -4.05
CA VAL A 116 5.63 -0.63 -5.34
C VAL A 116 6.69 0.46 -5.29
N HIS A 117 7.92 0.13 -5.66
CA HIS A 117 9.02 1.09 -5.73
C HIS A 117 9.58 1.20 -7.13
N GLN A 118 10.06 2.41 -7.46
CA GLN A 118 10.89 2.67 -8.62
C GLN A 118 12.24 3.25 -8.15
N GLY A 119 13.31 2.46 -8.33
CA GLY A 119 14.58 2.74 -7.68
C GLY A 119 14.49 2.63 -6.16
N ASP A 120 14.63 3.77 -5.48
CA ASP A 120 14.53 3.94 -4.02
C ASP A 120 13.25 4.66 -3.57
N ALA A 121 12.44 5.14 -4.51
CA ALA A 121 11.18 5.83 -4.23
C ALA A 121 10.01 4.86 -4.20
N GLU A 122 9.14 4.97 -3.18
CA GLU A 122 7.85 4.29 -3.17
C GLU A 122 6.86 5.09 -4.04
N LEU A 123 6.18 4.40 -4.95
CA LEU A 123 5.24 5.03 -5.87
C LEU A 123 3.92 5.35 -5.16
N ALA A 124 3.30 6.46 -5.57
CA ALA A 124 1.98 6.83 -5.08
C ALA A 124 0.91 5.96 -5.71
N MET A 125 0.06 5.36 -4.86
CA MET A 125 -1.18 4.74 -5.28
C MET A 125 -2.17 5.83 -5.70
N VAL A 126 -2.72 5.70 -6.91
CA VAL A 126 -3.69 6.63 -7.50
C VAL A 126 -5.11 6.13 -7.26
N GLU A 127 -5.31 4.84 -7.47
CA GLU A 127 -6.62 4.20 -7.42
C GLU A 127 -6.53 2.80 -6.84
N ARG A 128 -7.67 2.33 -6.34
CA ARG A 128 -7.89 0.99 -5.82
C ARG A 128 -9.35 0.63 -6.04
N ASP A 129 -9.60 -0.54 -6.61
CA ASP A 129 -10.97 -0.98 -6.86
C ASP A 129 -11.72 -1.38 -5.57
N ASP A 130 -13.05 -1.46 -5.64
CA ASP A 130 -13.91 -1.70 -4.48
C ASP A 130 -13.72 -3.08 -3.84
N ASP A 131 -13.43 -4.09 -4.66
CA ASP A 131 -13.14 -5.48 -4.23
C ASP A 131 -11.93 -5.60 -3.28
N PHE A 132 -11.04 -4.60 -3.22
CA PHE A 132 -9.94 -4.63 -2.23
C PHE A 132 -10.44 -4.67 -0.78
N THR A 133 -11.62 -4.13 -0.53
CA THR A 133 -12.21 -4.06 0.81
C THR A 133 -13.13 -5.24 1.12
N ASP A 134 -13.18 -6.24 0.26
CA ASP A 134 -14.07 -7.37 0.45
C ASP A 134 -13.65 -8.26 1.63
N SER A 135 -14.66 -8.81 2.28
CA SER A 135 -14.51 -9.77 3.37
C SER A 135 -14.49 -11.18 2.79
N VAL A 136 -13.30 -11.75 2.64
CA VAL A 136 -13.09 -13.04 1.99
C VAL A 136 -13.16 -14.17 3.01
N ALA A 137 -13.99 -15.18 2.74
CA ALA A 137 -14.16 -16.33 3.63
C ALA A 137 -12.90 -17.23 3.70
N PRO A 138 -12.74 -18.06 4.75
CA PRO A 138 -11.64 -19.02 4.82
C PRO A 138 -11.54 -19.91 3.58
N GLN A 139 -10.34 -20.05 3.04
CA GLN A 139 -9.99 -20.80 1.83
C GLN A 139 -10.61 -20.27 0.53
N ALA A 140 -11.33 -19.14 0.54
CA ALA A 140 -11.81 -18.48 -0.66
C ALA A 140 -10.69 -17.67 -1.31
N ASP A 141 -10.79 -17.56 -2.63
CA ASP A 141 -9.96 -16.69 -3.48
C ASP A 141 -10.70 -15.38 -3.73
N GLU A 142 -9.93 -14.32 -3.95
CA GLU A 142 -10.40 -12.99 -4.36
C GLU A 142 -9.29 -12.29 -5.16
N ASP A 143 -9.64 -11.32 -5.98
CA ASP A 143 -8.69 -10.39 -6.60
C ASP A 143 -9.10 -8.92 -6.40
N PHE A 144 -8.20 -8.01 -6.78
CA PHE A 144 -8.44 -6.56 -6.78
C PHE A 144 -7.40 -5.88 -7.66
N GLU A 145 -7.76 -4.74 -8.24
CA GLU A 145 -6.83 -3.85 -8.92
C GLU A 145 -6.32 -2.70 -8.05
N ILE A 146 -5.06 -2.34 -8.27
CA ILE A 146 -4.44 -1.13 -7.72
C ILE A 146 -3.67 -0.43 -8.83
N THR A 147 -3.87 0.88 -8.95
CA THR A 147 -3.17 1.71 -9.93
C THR A 147 -2.13 2.60 -9.26
N TYR A 148 -0.91 2.60 -9.81
CA TYR A 148 0.21 3.41 -9.33
C TYR A 148 0.66 4.42 -10.39
N GLN A 149 0.96 5.63 -9.95
CA GLN A 149 1.63 6.61 -10.80
C GLN A 149 3.11 6.26 -10.89
N LEU A 150 3.62 6.08 -12.12
CA LEU A 150 5.04 5.87 -12.34
C LEU A 150 5.80 7.20 -12.33
N ASP A 151 7.00 7.21 -11.78
CA ASP A 151 7.91 8.37 -11.87
C ASP A 151 8.56 8.45 -13.26
N ASN A 152 8.77 7.30 -13.89
CA ASN A 152 9.23 7.17 -15.28
C ASN A 152 8.87 5.80 -15.85
N GLN A 153 9.04 5.59 -17.15
CA GLN A 153 8.66 4.34 -17.83
C GLN A 153 9.85 3.45 -18.21
N THR A 154 11.04 3.70 -17.65
CA THR A 154 12.29 3.00 -18.07
C THR A 154 13.00 2.29 -16.92
N GLN A 155 12.78 2.75 -15.69
CA GLN A 155 13.35 2.12 -14.51
C GLN A 155 12.49 0.93 -14.08
N PRO A 156 13.10 -0.19 -13.70
CA PRO A 156 12.38 -1.35 -13.19
C PRO A 156 11.57 -1.02 -11.93
N LEU A 157 10.45 -1.72 -11.79
CA LEU A 157 9.62 -1.71 -10.60
C LEU A 157 10.02 -2.84 -9.66
N LYS A 158 9.97 -2.58 -8.36
CA LYS A 158 10.00 -3.60 -7.31
C LYS A 158 8.60 -3.66 -6.69
N ILE A 159 7.88 -4.74 -6.96
CA ILE A 159 6.54 -4.99 -6.41
C ILE A 159 6.70 -5.94 -5.24
N SER A 160 6.34 -5.49 -4.04
CA SER A 160 6.49 -6.24 -2.81
C SER A 160 5.14 -6.50 -2.15
N ILE A 161 4.92 -7.75 -1.74
CA ILE A 161 3.85 -8.13 -0.82
C ILE A 161 4.47 -8.27 0.56
N VAL A 162 4.05 -7.41 1.47
CA VAL A 162 4.54 -7.33 2.85
C VAL A 162 3.45 -7.87 3.78
N PRO A 163 3.52 -9.14 4.21
CA PRO A 163 2.55 -9.68 5.13
C PRO A 163 2.73 -9.05 6.52
N LYS A 164 1.65 -8.92 7.30
CA LYS A 164 1.73 -8.49 8.72
C LYS A 164 2.53 -9.47 9.57
N LYS A 165 2.62 -10.73 9.14
CA LYS A 165 3.42 -11.80 9.76
C LYS A 165 4.26 -12.52 8.72
N GLY A 166 5.55 -12.66 8.99
CA GLY A 166 6.51 -13.33 8.11
C GLY A 166 7.36 -12.36 7.30
N THR A 167 8.01 -12.88 6.25
CA THR A 167 8.97 -12.14 5.43
C THR A 167 8.32 -11.66 4.14
N ALA A 168 8.55 -10.40 3.78
CA ALA A 168 8.10 -9.85 2.50
C ALA A 168 8.69 -10.63 1.31
N LYS A 169 7.89 -10.76 0.25
CA LYS A 169 8.33 -11.28 -1.05
C LYS A 169 8.24 -10.17 -2.08
N THR A 170 9.23 -10.11 -2.95
CA THR A 170 9.39 -9.04 -3.94
C THR A 170 9.68 -9.64 -5.30
N LEU A 171 9.03 -9.09 -6.33
CA LEU A 171 9.33 -9.35 -7.73
C LEU A 171 9.82 -8.06 -8.39
N THR A 172 10.73 -8.19 -9.34
CA THR A 172 11.28 -7.06 -10.11
C THR A 172 10.79 -7.16 -11.55
N VAL A 173 10.23 -6.06 -12.05
CA VAL A 173 9.67 -5.98 -13.40
C VAL A 173 10.35 -4.87 -14.18
N ASN A 174 10.92 -5.21 -15.33
CA ASN A 174 11.43 -4.23 -16.28
C ASN A 174 10.28 -3.62 -17.08
N LEU A 175 10.43 -2.35 -17.45
CA LEU A 175 9.47 -1.62 -18.28
C LEU A 175 10.12 -1.34 -19.64
N GLU A 176 9.39 -1.64 -20.72
CA GLU A 176 9.83 -1.43 -22.11
C GLU A 176 8.78 -0.71 -22.97
#